data_AF-A0A6J4QKA8-F1
#
_entry.id   AF-A0A6J4QKA8-F1
#
_cell.length_a   1.000
_cell.length_b   1.000
_cell.length_c   1.000
_cell.angle_alpha   90.00
_cell.angle_beta   90.00
_cell.angle_gamma   90.00
#
_symmetry.space_group_name_H-M   'P 1'
#
loop_
_entity.id
_entity.type
_entity.pdbx_description
1 polymer ?
#
loop_
_entity_poly.entity_id
_entity_poly.type
_entity_poly.pdbx_seq_one_letter_code
_entity_poly.pdbx_strand_id
1 'polypeptide(L)'
;MAPELVLGPLLRYAGETDATLWVETDAPCTVEVTADGLPHRSPTFSVEGHHYALVRLTGLQPASSYEYAITLNGEKVWPEANGDFPPSTIRTTGSDGEFVLAYGSCRVAVPHEPPYTLERGTVKRGGLGGRRFERDALFALAHKMMNNPRDSWPDALLMLGDQIYADEPSPGTLDFIRSRREPGHPPGVADFEEYTHLYHDAWGHPTMRWLLSTVPSAMIFDDHDVHDDWNSSKAWVETMRAKPWWEERVVGAFSSYWIYQHLGNLSPEELEGNDLLRRVRESEDAARVLREFAYEADREIEGTRWSYHRDFGNVRLIVADSRAGRVLTPGKRSMLGEKEWEWLREKATGDFDHLLFGTSMPFLLSPGYHNLEAASEAICDGALGQPAAMAGEFLRQLVDLEHWSAFHASFTDLASLLRSVASGERSNGDAPASVVVLSGDVHHGYLARATFGHGAHNPVYQAVGSPLRNPLGTPESLFMRAGWSGPVERFGKWLSRLSGVTEPPVSWRLVHGAPWFDNHVSTLRLSDRHAVLKVEKTTPEDAGEPHLEKILEEKLA
;
A
#
# COMPACT_ATOMS: atom_id res chain seq x y z
N MET A 1 1.64 -21.17 -30.57
CA MET A 1 2.81 -21.28 -29.68
C MET A 1 2.30 -21.78 -28.35
N ALA A 2 3.13 -22.39 -27.51
CA ALA A 2 2.72 -22.69 -26.14
C ALA A 2 2.53 -21.37 -25.38
N PRO A 3 1.54 -21.25 -24.48
CA PRO A 3 1.38 -20.04 -23.67
C PRO A 3 2.62 -19.78 -22.82
N GLU A 4 3.00 -18.52 -22.69
CA GLU A 4 4.11 -18.03 -21.89
C GLU A 4 3.62 -17.24 -20.67
N LEU A 5 4.44 -17.23 -19.63
CA LEU A 5 4.15 -16.52 -18.38
C LEU A 5 4.65 -15.07 -18.47
N VAL A 6 3.72 -14.14 -18.71
CA VAL A 6 4.00 -12.70 -18.88
C VAL A 6 4.42 -12.08 -17.54
N LEU A 7 3.62 -12.29 -16.50
CA LEU A 7 3.87 -11.76 -15.16
C LEU A 7 3.48 -12.76 -14.06
N GLY A 8 4.12 -12.63 -12.91
CA GLY A 8 3.98 -13.58 -11.81
C GLY A 8 4.83 -14.84 -11.96
N PRO A 9 4.71 -15.83 -11.06
CA PRO A 9 3.67 -15.91 -10.06
C PRO A 9 3.82 -14.91 -8.93
N LEU A 10 2.69 -14.38 -8.48
CA LEU A 10 2.57 -13.66 -7.23
C LEU A 10 1.84 -14.56 -6.24
N LEU A 11 2.46 -14.86 -5.10
CA LEU A 11 1.78 -15.40 -3.94
C LEU A 11 1.00 -14.25 -3.30
N ARG A 12 -0.33 -14.33 -3.36
CA ARG A 12 -1.23 -13.24 -2.92
C ARG A 12 -1.85 -13.49 -1.56
N TYR A 13 -2.09 -14.76 -1.24
CA TYR A 13 -2.68 -15.18 0.01
C TYR A 13 -2.03 -16.48 0.47
N ALA A 14 -1.76 -16.59 1.77
CA ALA A 14 -1.42 -17.84 2.44
C ALA A 14 -2.12 -17.83 3.80
N GLY A 15 -3.10 -18.71 3.97
CA GLY A 15 -3.78 -18.97 5.23
C GLY A 15 -3.24 -20.21 5.90
N GLU A 16 -4.02 -20.78 6.81
CA GLU A 16 -3.63 -22.00 7.52
C GLU A 16 -3.65 -23.23 6.63
N THR A 17 -4.62 -23.33 5.71
CA THR A 17 -4.85 -24.54 4.90
C THR A 17 -5.05 -24.28 3.41
N ASP A 18 -4.93 -23.02 3.00
CA ASP A 18 -5.10 -22.59 1.62
C ASP A 18 -4.14 -21.46 1.25
N ALA A 19 -3.98 -21.28 -0.06
CA ALA A 19 -3.18 -20.22 -0.64
C ALA A 19 -3.76 -19.80 -2.00
N THR A 20 -3.44 -18.59 -2.43
CA THR A 20 -3.84 -18.08 -3.74
C THR A 20 -2.62 -17.54 -4.48
N LEU A 21 -2.40 -18.07 -5.68
CA LEU A 21 -1.41 -17.52 -6.62
C LEU A 21 -2.10 -16.81 -7.76
N TRP A 22 -1.52 -15.69 -8.17
CA TRP A 22 -1.92 -14.91 -9.33
C TRP A 22 -0.84 -15.01 -10.42
N VAL A 23 -1.28 -15.12 -11.67
CA VAL A 23 -0.41 -15.10 -12.86
C VAL A 23 -1.08 -14.35 -14.02
N GLU A 24 -0.26 -13.87 -14.93
CA GLU A 24 -0.64 -13.36 -16.24
C GLU A 24 0.06 -14.14 -17.35
N THR A 25 -0.67 -14.45 -18.42
CA THR A 25 -0.20 -15.22 -19.58
C THR A 25 -0.50 -14.51 -20.90
N ASP A 26 0.27 -14.82 -21.93
CA ASP A 26 0.17 -14.21 -23.26
C ASP A 26 -0.98 -14.76 -24.13
N ALA A 27 -1.57 -15.88 -23.71
CA ALA A 27 -2.68 -16.54 -24.39
C ALA A 27 -3.61 -17.23 -23.38
N PRO A 28 -4.88 -17.52 -23.76
CA PRO A 28 -5.79 -18.29 -22.91
C PRO A 28 -5.25 -19.68 -22.64
N CYS A 29 -5.23 -20.10 -21.37
CA CYS A 29 -4.73 -21.41 -20.99
C CYS A 29 -5.34 -21.93 -19.68
N THR A 30 -5.01 -23.18 -19.33
CA THR A 30 -5.20 -23.69 -17.98
C THR A 30 -3.89 -23.57 -17.22
N VAL A 31 -3.93 -22.85 -16.11
CA VAL A 31 -2.81 -22.73 -15.17
C VAL A 31 -2.95 -23.83 -14.14
N GLU A 32 -1.89 -24.61 -13.94
CA GLU A 32 -1.80 -25.60 -12.88
C GLU A 32 -0.67 -25.23 -11.91
N VAL A 33 -0.99 -25.13 -10.62
CA VAL A 33 0.01 -25.05 -9.55
C VAL A 33 0.07 -26.42 -8.87
N THR A 34 1.26 -26.99 -8.77
CA THR A 34 1.50 -28.23 -8.01
C THR A 34 2.32 -27.93 -6.78
N ALA A 35 1.78 -28.20 -5.60
CA ALA A 35 2.46 -28.13 -4.31
C ALA A 35 2.27 -29.46 -3.57
N ASP A 36 3.32 -30.02 -2.98
CA ASP A 36 3.29 -31.36 -2.35
C ASP A 36 2.77 -32.49 -3.27
N GLY A 37 2.98 -32.36 -4.58
CA GLY A 37 2.45 -33.31 -5.57
C GLY A 37 0.93 -33.23 -5.79
N LEU A 38 0.23 -32.28 -5.15
CA LEU A 38 -1.20 -32.02 -5.36
C LEU A 38 -1.39 -30.92 -6.42
N PRO A 39 -2.06 -31.23 -7.55
CA PRO A 39 -2.32 -30.26 -8.60
C PRO A 39 -3.59 -29.45 -8.32
N HIS A 40 -3.51 -28.13 -8.47
CA HIS A 40 -4.63 -27.20 -8.42
C HIS A 40 -4.71 -26.41 -9.71
N ARG A 41 -5.90 -26.25 -10.28
CA ARG A 41 -6.08 -25.70 -11.64
C ARG A 41 -7.05 -24.55 -11.67
N SER A 42 -6.79 -23.60 -12.55
CA SER A 42 -7.69 -22.50 -12.86
C SER A 42 -7.55 -22.14 -14.35
N PRO A 43 -8.66 -21.99 -15.10
CA PRO A 43 -8.59 -21.39 -16.42
C PRO A 43 -8.28 -19.90 -16.30
N THR A 44 -7.62 -19.35 -17.32
CA THR A 44 -7.45 -17.91 -17.43
C THR A 44 -8.77 -17.22 -17.80
N PHE A 45 -9.01 -16.01 -17.27
CA PHE A 45 -10.01 -15.08 -17.79
C PHE A 45 -9.33 -13.97 -18.60
N SER A 46 -10.03 -13.40 -19.58
CA SER A 46 -9.45 -12.41 -20.51
C SER A 46 -9.95 -10.99 -20.24
N VAL A 47 -9.07 -10.01 -20.39
CA VAL A 47 -9.41 -8.57 -20.33
C VAL A 47 -8.56 -7.82 -21.34
N GLU A 48 -9.18 -7.25 -22.36
CA GLU A 48 -8.51 -6.43 -23.39
C GLU A 48 -7.28 -7.11 -24.01
N GLY A 49 -7.34 -8.43 -24.21
CA GLY A 49 -6.23 -9.21 -24.80
C GLY A 49 -5.17 -9.71 -23.81
N HIS A 50 -5.28 -9.38 -22.52
CA HIS A 50 -4.50 -10.00 -21.45
C HIS A 50 -5.23 -11.20 -20.84
N HIS A 51 -4.50 -12.17 -20.30
CA HIS A 51 -5.07 -13.39 -19.72
C HIS A 51 -4.54 -13.62 -18.30
N TYR A 52 -5.45 -13.73 -17.33
CA TYR A 52 -5.09 -13.79 -15.91
C TYR A 52 -5.67 -15.04 -15.26
N ALA A 53 -4.97 -15.61 -14.28
CA ALA A 53 -5.52 -16.67 -13.45
C ALA A 53 -5.25 -16.44 -11.97
N LEU A 54 -6.27 -16.77 -11.16
CA LEU A 54 -6.14 -16.96 -9.72
C LEU A 54 -6.28 -18.47 -9.44
N VAL A 55 -5.20 -19.10 -8.98
CA VAL A 55 -5.18 -20.51 -8.61
C VAL A 55 -5.30 -20.64 -7.10
N ARG A 56 -6.42 -21.20 -6.64
CA ARG A 56 -6.65 -21.52 -5.22
C ARG A 56 -6.10 -22.90 -4.92
N LEU A 57 -5.17 -22.97 -3.99
CA LEU A 57 -4.67 -24.21 -3.40
C LEU A 57 -5.44 -24.49 -2.11
N THR A 58 -5.78 -25.74 -1.87
CA THR A 58 -6.54 -26.18 -0.70
C THR A 58 -5.95 -27.48 -0.16
N GLY A 59 -6.25 -27.80 1.10
CA GLY A 59 -5.76 -29.03 1.73
C GLY A 59 -4.28 -28.96 2.14
N LEU A 60 -3.72 -27.75 2.22
CA LEU A 60 -2.41 -27.52 2.82
C LEU A 60 -2.50 -27.77 4.33
N GLN A 61 -1.39 -28.16 4.94
CA GLN A 61 -1.30 -28.30 6.39
C GLN A 61 -0.94 -26.94 7.01
N PRO A 62 -1.47 -26.61 8.21
CA PRO A 62 -1.04 -25.43 8.96
C PRO A 62 0.46 -25.44 9.27
N ALA A 63 1.04 -24.25 9.44
CA ALA A 63 2.44 -24.05 9.82
C ALA A 63 3.45 -24.88 8.99
N SER A 64 3.21 -24.98 7.68
CA SER A 64 3.98 -25.84 6.78
C SER A 64 4.52 -25.06 5.58
N SER A 65 5.60 -25.57 4.97
CA SER A 65 6.25 -24.96 3.81
C SER A 65 6.23 -25.90 2.63
N TYR A 66 5.79 -25.39 1.47
CA TYR A 66 5.64 -26.15 0.24
C TYR A 66 6.40 -25.48 -0.90
N GLU A 67 7.36 -26.18 -1.49
CA GLU A 67 7.85 -25.79 -2.82
C GLU A 67 6.77 -26.09 -3.86
N TYR A 68 6.65 -25.23 -4.87
CA TYR A 68 5.64 -25.39 -5.90
C TYR A 68 6.22 -25.18 -7.31
N ALA A 69 5.51 -25.72 -8.29
CA ALA A 69 5.76 -25.50 -9.70
C ALA A 69 4.49 -25.06 -10.41
N ILE A 70 4.65 -24.32 -11.51
CA ILE A 70 3.54 -23.89 -12.37
C ILE A 70 3.72 -24.47 -13.75
N THR A 71 2.62 -25.01 -14.30
CA THR A 71 2.53 -25.37 -15.71
C THR A 71 1.41 -24.61 -16.41
N LEU A 72 1.64 -24.25 -17.67
CA LEU A 72 0.62 -23.71 -18.57
C LEU A 72 0.31 -24.78 -19.61
N ASN A 73 -0.93 -25.28 -19.63
CA ASN A 73 -1.33 -26.40 -20.48
C ASN A 73 -0.38 -27.64 -20.39
N GLY A 74 0.21 -27.87 -19.21
CA GLY A 74 1.12 -28.97 -18.93
C GLY A 74 2.60 -28.69 -19.20
N GLU A 75 2.96 -27.53 -19.77
CA GLU A 75 4.36 -27.12 -19.93
C GLU A 75 4.83 -26.33 -18.71
N LYS A 76 5.94 -26.75 -18.09
CA LYS A 76 6.48 -26.09 -16.89
C LYS A 76 7.06 -24.72 -17.23
N VAL A 77 6.54 -23.69 -16.56
CA VAL A 77 6.99 -22.29 -16.70
C VAL A 77 7.60 -21.72 -15.42
N TRP A 78 7.34 -22.36 -14.26
CA TRP A 78 7.91 -21.93 -12.97
C TRP A 78 8.35 -23.12 -12.11
N PRO A 79 9.49 -23.03 -11.39
CA PRO A 79 10.54 -22.01 -11.56
C PRO A 79 11.13 -22.04 -12.97
N GLU A 80 11.65 -20.89 -13.41
CA GLU A 80 12.32 -20.77 -14.71
C GLU A 80 13.53 -21.72 -14.78
N ALA A 81 13.76 -22.34 -15.94
CA ALA A 81 14.72 -23.44 -16.09
C ALA A 81 16.18 -23.05 -15.75
N ASN A 82 16.54 -21.77 -15.89
CA ASN A 82 17.88 -21.22 -15.65
C ASN A 82 17.89 -20.18 -14.53
N GLY A 83 16.94 -20.22 -13.59
CA GLY A 83 16.89 -19.28 -12.48
C GLY A 83 17.94 -19.60 -11.41
N ASP A 84 18.73 -18.60 -11.02
CA ASP A 84 19.71 -18.69 -9.91
C ASP A 84 19.08 -18.45 -8.52
N PHE A 85 17.75 -18.47 -8.43
CA PHE A 85 17.01 -18.18 -7.22
C PHE A 85 16.68 -19.45 -6.41
N PRO A 86 16.60 -19.37 -5.07
CA PRO A 86 16.06 -20.46 -4.26
C PRO A 86 14.64 -20.86 -4.73
N PRO A 87 14.21 -22.12 -4.57
CA PRO A 87 12.86 -22.52 -4.92
C PRO A 87 11.82 -21.64 -4.21
N SER A 88 10.84 -21.15 -4.97
CA SER A 88 9.70 -20.43 -4.41
C SER A 88 8.87 -21.36 -3.54
N THR A 89 8.38 -20.81 -2.43
CA THR A 89 7.65 -21.57 -1.42
C THR A 89 6.33 -20.90 -1.08
N ILE A 90 5.36 -21.72 -0.70
CA ILE A 90 4.14 -21.30 0.01
C ILE A 90 4.35 -21.66 1.48
N ARG A 91 4.23 -20.69 2.36
CA ARG A 91 4.27 -20.90 3.82
C ARG A 91 2.89 -20.63 4.40
N THR A 92 2.24 -21.68 4.90
CA THR A 92 0.94 -21.56 5.56
C THR A 92 1.12 -21.02 6.97
N THR A 93 0.13 -20.26 7.44
CA THR A 93 0.12 -19.77 8.82
C THR A 93 -0.24 -20.87 9.81
N GLY A 94 0.07 -20.65 11.08
CA GLY A 94 -0.34 -21.51 12.20
C GLY A 94 -0.97 -20.67 13.31
N SER A 95 -1.67 -21.33 14.23
CA SER A 95 -2.31 -20.70 15.39
C SER A 95 -1.32 -20.23 16.45
N ASP A 96 -0.17 -20.89 16.54
CA ASP A 96 0.86 -20.64 17.55
C ASP A 96 2.20 -20.41 16.85
N GLY A 97 2.86 -19.27 17.13
CA GLY A 97 4.18 -18.98 16.55
C GLY A 97 4.55 -17.51 16.48
N GLU A 98 5.75 -17.26 15.97
CA GLU A 98 6.16 -15.92 15.54
C GLU A 98 5.57 -15.62 14.16
N PHE A 99 5.04 -14.42 13.99
CA PHE A 99 4.63 -13.85 12.71
C PHE A 99 5.47 -12.62 12.38
N VAL A 100 6.04 -12.61 11.18
CA VAL A 100 6.94 -11.58 10.69
C VAL A 100 6.34 -10.86 9.48
N LEU A 101 5.91 -9.63 9.66
CA LEU A 101 5.39 -8.78 8.59
C LEU A 101 6.46 -7.79 8.12
N ALA A 102 6.87 -7.89 6.84
CA ALA A 102 7.59 -6.80 6.18
C ALA A 102 6.58 -5.80 5.57
N TYR A 103 6.88 -4.51 5.60
CA TYR A 103 6.01 -3.52 4.99
C TYR A 103 6.74 -2.26 4.52
N GLY A 104 6.09 -1.54 3.59
CA GLY A 104 6.46 -0.19 3.17
C GLY A 104 5.58 0.34 2.03
N SER A 105 5.88 1.54 1.54
CA SER A 105 5.18 2.20 0.42
C SER A 105 6.16 2.97 -0.48
N CYS A 106 5.64 3.64 -1.51
CA CYS A 106 6.39 4.61 -2.31
C CYS A 106 7.61 4.01 -3.00
N ARG A 107 7.33 3.06 -3.90
CA ARG A 107 8.34 2.30 -4.63
C ARG A 107 8.33 2.68 -6.11
N VAL A 108 9.24 3.56 -6.52
CA VAL A 108 9.43 3.87 -7.93
C VAL A 108 10.11 2.70 -8.66
N ALA A 109 9.47 2.19 -9.71
CA ALA A 109 9.98 1.08 -10.53
C ALA A 109 10.98 1.56 -11.59
N VAL A 110 12.24 1.80 -11.21
CA VAL A 110 13.35 2.13 -12.13
C VAL A 110 14.43 1.05 -12.12
N PRO A 111 15.34 0.99 -13.12
CA PRO A 111 16.40 -0.01 -13.16
C PRO A 111 17.23 -0.09 -11.87
N HIS A 112 17.78 -1.27 -11.56
CA HIS A 112 18.62 -1.51 -10.38
C HIS A 112 20.11 -1.31 -10.66
N GLU A 113 20.44 -0.35 -11.51
CA GLU A 113 21.80 -0.02 -11.95
C GLU A 113 22.02 1.51 -12.01
N PRO A 114 23.28 2.00 -12.05
CA PRO A 114 23.55 3.42 -12.18
C PRO A 114 22.90 4.00 -13.44
N PRO A 115 22.36 5.24 -13.40
CA PRO A 115 22.40 6.17 -12.28
C PRO A 115 21.24 6.03 -11.27
N TYR A 116 20.34 5.06 -11.46
CA TYR A 116 19.11 4.92 -10.67
C TYR A 116 19.35 4.42 -9.25
N THR A 117 20.48 3.78 -8.98
CA THR A 117 20.91 3.29 -7.67
C THR A 117 21.79 4.26 -6.89
N LEU A 118 22.21 5.37 -7.51
CA LEU A 118 23.04 6.39 -6.87
C LEU A 118 22.26 7.19 -5.81
N GLU A 119 22.98 7.77 -4.86
CA GLU A 119 22.43 8.62 -3.79
C GLU A 119 21.89 9.95 -4.33
N ARG A 120 20.72 10.37 -3.85
CA ARG A 120 20.06 11.61 -4.28
C ARG A 120 20.85 12.86 -3.86
N GLY A 121 21.18 13.72 -4.83
CA GLY A 121 21.92 14.98 -4.60
C GLY A 121 21.04 16.19 -4.24
N THR A 122 21.68 17.32 -3.92
CA THR A 122 21.08 18.51 -3.27
C THR A 122 20.13 19.38 -4.11
N VAL A 123 19.82 19.05 -5.37
CA VAL A 123 18.92 19.87 -6.21
C VAL A 123 17.99 19.00 -7.07
N LYS A 124 16.68 19.06 -6.79
CA LYS A 124 15.62 18.62 -7.71
C LYS A 124 15.51 19.60 -8.88
N ARG A 125 15.52 19.08 -10.11
CA ARG A 125 14.69 19.63 -11.20
C ARG A 125 14.13 18.48 -12.03
N GLY A 126 12.81 18.26 -11.85
CA GLY A 126 11.82 17.63 -12.74
C GLY A 126 12.19 16.39 -13.57
N GLY A 127 11.43 15.31 -13.36
CA GLY A 127 11.35 14.13 -14.25
C GLY A 127 12.52 13.16 -14.14
N LEU A 128 12.35 11.97 -14.74
CA LEU A 128 13.35 10.89 -14.79
C LEU A 128 14.70 11.27 -15.44
N GLY A 129 14.82 12.47 -16.03
CA GLY A 129 16.00 12.96 -16.74
C GLY A 129 17.17 13.45 -15.86
N GLY A 130 17.33 12.92 -14.65
CA GLY A 130 18.41 13.31 -13.73
C GLY A 130 18.21 12.93 -12.25
N ARG A 131 17.12 12.23 -11.92
CA ARG A 131 16.84 11.74 -10.57
C ARG A 131 17.71 10.52 -10.24
N ARG A 132 18.18 10.49 -9.00
CA ARG A 132 18.90 9.40 -8.36
C ARG A 132 17.95 8.85 -7.28
N PHE A 133 17.70 7.54 -7.28
CA PHE A 133 16.61 6.92 -6.50
C PHE A 133 17.09 6.06 -5.34
N GLU A 134 18.41 5.95 -5.15
CA GLU A 134 19.03 4.99 -4.24
C GLU A 134 18.60 3.54 -4.54
N ARG A 135 19.15 2.60 -3.77
CA ARG A 135 18.78 1.19 -3.86
C ARG A 135 17.35 1.00 -3.35
N ASP A 136 16.62 0.11 -4.03
CA ASP A 136 15.27 -0.33 -3.67
C ASP A 136 15.34 -1.23 -2.42
N ALA A 137 14.55 -0.90 -1.40
CA ALA A 137 14.51 -1.64 -0.15
C ALA A 137 13.96 -3.06 -0.30
N LEU A 138 12.99 -3.30 -1.19
CA LEU A 138 12.50 -4.66 -1.46
C LEU A 138 13.52 -5.47 -2.24
N PHE A 139 14.28 -4.83 -3.13
CA PHE A 139 15.40 -5.49 -3.82
C PHE A 139 16.47 -5.94 -2.82
N ALA A 140 16.87 -5.07 -1.89
CA ALA A 140 17.80 -5.42 -0.84
C ALA A 140 17.24 -6.50 0.12
N LEU A 141 15.93 -6.48 0.42
CA LEU A 141 15.26 -7.52 1.19
C LEU A 141 15.33 -8.89 0.49
N ALA A 142 15.05 -8.94 -0.82
CA ALA A 142 15.12 -10.17 -1.60
C ALA A 142 16.55 -10.75 -1.58
N HIS A 143 17.59 -9.92 -1.80
CA HIS A 143 18.99 -10.35 -1.69
C HIS A 143 19.34 -10.86 -0.29
N LYS A 144 18.86 -10.18 0.76
CA LYS A 144 19.02 -10.65 2.14
C LYS A 144 18.36 -12.01 2.33
N MET A 145 17.15 -12.22 1.83
CA MET A 145 16.46 -13.51 1.94
C MET A 145 17.22 -14.63 1.25
N MET A 146 17.70 -14.42 0.01
CA MET A 146 18.48 -15.43 -0.73
C MET A 146 19.72 -15.90 0.03
N ASN A 147 20.33 -15.01 0.82
CA ASN A 147 21.55 -15.26 1.57
C ASN A 147 21.30 -15.72 3.03
N ASN A 148 20.06 -15.91 3.46
CA ASN A 148 19.71 -16.30 4.83
C ASN A 148 18.74 -17.50 4.87
N PRO A 149 18.70 -18.26 5.98
CA PRO A 149 17.78 -19.39 6.14
C PRO A 149 16.31 -18.98 6.00
N ARG A 150 15.47 -19.88 5.48
CA ARG A 150 14.02 -19.64 5.24
C ARG A 150 13.26 -19.17 6.48
N ASP A 151 13.63 -19.67 7.66
CA ASP A 151 12.99 -19.28 8.94
C ASP A 151 13.23 -17.81 9.32
N SER A 152 14.16 -17.13 8.66
CA SER A 152 14.39 -15.69 8.85
C SER A 152 13.60 -14.80 7.88
N TRP A 153 12.92 -15.39 6.90
CA TRP A 153 12.18 -14.66 5.88
C TRP A 153 10.86 -14.12 6.46
N PRO A 154 10.37 -12.98 5.96
CA PRO A 154 9.03 -12.49 6.31
C PRO A 154 7.96 -13.51 5.95
N ASP A 155 6.94 -13.63 6.80
CA ASP A 155 5.76 -14.44 6.55
C ASP A 155 4.76 -13.75 5.63
N ALA A 156 4.76 -12.41 5.61
CA ALA A 156 3.95 -11.62 4.71
C ALA A 156 4.63 -10.29 4.35
N LEU A 157 4.20 -9.72 3.22
CA LEU A 157 4.58 -8.39 2.75
C LEU A 157 3.34 -7.51 2.61
N LEU A 158 3.31 -6.35 3.27
CA LEU A 158 2.26 -5.35 3.13
C LEU A 158 2.78 -4.10 2.41
N MET A 159 2.14 -3.75 1.30
CA MET A 159 2.51 -2.68 0.39
C MET A 159 1.45 -1.57 0.46
N LEU A 160 1.79 -0.46 1.12
CA LEU A 160 0.85 0.57 1.60
C LEU A 160 0.74 1.78 0.68
N GLY A 161 0.51 1.55 -0.61
CA GLY A 161 0.37 2.62 -1.60
C GLY A 161 1.63 2.91 -2.41
N ASP A 162 1.43 3.50 -3.58
CA ASP A 162 2.47 3.89 -4.55
C ASP A 162 3.33 2.70 -4.99
N GLN A 163 2.67 1.63 -5.43
CA GLN A 163 3.37 0.47 -5.99
C GLN A 163 3.75 0.67 -7.45
N ILE A 164 3.00 1.54 -8.12
CA ILE A 164 3.27 2.08 -9.44
C ILE A 164 3.11 3.60 -9.38
N TYR A 165 3.71 4.30 -10.35
CA TYR A 165 3.62 5.76 -10.46
C TYR A 165 3.10 6.14 -11.84
N ALA A 166 1.80 6.44 -11.94
CA ALA A 166 1.10 6.73 -13.19
C ALA A 166 1.43 8.13 -13.76
N ASP A 167 1.77 9.08 -12.88
CA ASP A 167 2.20 10.44 -13.21
C ASP A 167 3.73 10.57 -13.34
N GLU A 168 4.50 9.64 -12.75
CA GLU A 168 5.95 9.51 -12.95
C GLU A 168 6.34 8.12 -13.52
N PRO A 169 5.88 7.72 -14.75
CA PRO A 169 6.12 6.39 -15.29
C PRO A 169 7.59 6.11 -15.54
N SER A 170 8.03 4.85 -15.37
CA SER A 170 9.41 4.43 -15.62
C SER A 170 9.90 4.74 -17.05
N PRO A 171 11.22 4.73 -17.31
CA PRO A 171 11.74 4.83 -18.67
C PRO A 171 11.17 3.78 -19.63
N GLY A 172 10.97 2.53 -19.17
CA GLY A 172 10.40 1.45 -19.97
C GLY A 172 8.95 1.74 -20.37
N THR A 173 8.13 2.14 -19.39
CA THR A 173 6.75 2.59 -19.64
C THR A 173 6.70 3.81 -20.55
N LEU A 174 7.58 4.80 -20.37
CA LEU A 174 7.63 5.97 -21.25
C LEU A 174 7.94 5.59 -22.70
N ASP A 175 8.84 4.64 -22.93
CA ASP A 175 9.16 4.14 -24.28
C ASP A 175 7.98 3.37 -24.88
N PHE A 176 7.27 2.58 -24.07
CA PHE A 176 6.03 1.93 -24.48
C PHE A 176 4.95 2.94 -24.88
N ILE A 177 4.68 3.95 -24.05
CA ILE A 177 3.74 5.04 -24.34
C ILE A 177 4.08 5.72 -25.67
N ARG A 178 5.37 6.07 -25.89
CA ARG A 178 5.85 6.71 -27.13
C ARG A 178 5.68 5.83 -28.37
N SER A 179 5.70 4.50 -28.20
CA SER A 179 5.47 3.55 -29.29
C SER A 179 3.99 3.50 -29.73
N ARG A 180 3.06 3.86 -28.83
CA ARG A 180 1.61 3.79 -29.04
C ARG A 180 0.98 5.13 -29.40
N ARG A 181 1.53 6.24 -28.89
CA ARG A 181 0.90 7.56 -28.96
C ARG A 181 1.76 8.56 -29.71
N GLU A 182 1.09 9.43 -30.49
CA GLU A 182 1.76 10.56 -31.12
C GLU A 182 2.24 11.59 -30.07
N PRO A 183 3.29 12.38 -30.35
CA PRO A 183 3.70 13.48 -29.48
C PRO A 183 2.56 14.49 -29.25
N GLY A 184 2.37 14.93 -28.00
CA GLY A 184 1.36 15.95 -27.64
C GLY A 184 0.13 15.44 -26.87
N HIS A 185 0.05 14.13 -26.60
CA HIS A 185 -0.93 13.57 -25.67
C HIS A 185 -0.68 14.06 -24.21
N PRO A 186 -1.72 14.04 -23.34
CA PRO A 186 -1.56 14.38 -21.93
C PRO A 186 -0.43 13.58 -21.27
N PRO A 187 0.30 14.18 -20.29
CA PRO A 187 1.39 13.50 -19.61
C PRO A 187 0.88 12.33 -18.74
N GLY A 188 1.72 11.31 -18.56
CA GLY A 188 1.43 10.12 -17.76
C GLY A 188 0.71 9.00 -18.52
N VAL A 189 0.40 7.92 -17.80
CA VAL A 189 -0.38 6.78 -18.30
C VAL A 189 -1.83 7.19 -18.59
N ALA A 190 -2.52 6.64 -19.59
CA ALA A 190 -3.90 7.08 -19.88
C ALA A 190 -4.96 6.00 -20.07
N ASP A 191 -4.62 4.73 -20.15
CA ASP A 191 -5.60 3.65 -20.34
C ASP A 191 -5.13 2.34 -19.65
N PHE A 192 -6.01 1.33 -19.62
CA PHE A 192 -5.77 0.04 -18.97
C PHE A 192 -4.45 -0.61 -19.38
N GLU A 193 -4.15 -0.60 -20.68
CA GLU A 193 -2.97 -1.23 -21.27
C GLU A 193 -1.66 -0.53 -20.90
N GLU A 194 -1.66 0.78 -20.73
CA GLU A 194 -0.48 1.45 -20.18
C GLU A 194 -0.32 1.24 -18.67
N TYR A 195 -1.42 1.02 -17.93
CA TYR A 195 -1.34 0.57 -16.54
C TYR A 195 -0.76 -0.84 -16.42
N THR A 196 -1.12 -1.78 -17.31
CA THR A 196 -0.53 -3.14 -17.28
C THR A 196 1.00 -3.08 -17.45
N HIS A 197 1.49 -2.17 -18.29
CA HIS A 197 2.94 -1.97 -18.47
C HIS A 197 3.63 -1.39 -17.22
N LEU A 198 2.97 -0.55 -16.43
CA LEU A 198 3.50 -0.11 -15.12
C LEU A 198 3.74 -1.29 -14.17
N TYR A 199 2.78 -2.23 -14.11
CA TYR A 199 2.91 -3.44 -13.29
C TYR A 199 4.00 -4.37 -13.81
N HIS A 200 4.13 -4.51 -15.14
CA HIS A 200 5.22 -5.26 -15.75
C HIS A 200 6.58 -4.68 -15.34
N ASP A 201 6.78 -3.36 -15.43
CA ASP A 201 8.02 -2.72 -15.00
C ASP A 201 8.26 -2.88 -13.48
N ALA A 202 7.20 -2.79 -12.67
CA ALA A 202 7.30 -2.89 -11.22
C ALA A 202 7.64 -4.31 -10.72
N TRP A 203 7.08 -5.35 -11.34
CA TRP A 203 7.12 -6.73 -10.83
C TRP A 203 7.90 -7.70 -11.70
N GLY A 204 8.18 -7.34 -12.97
CA GLY A 204 8.80 -8.22 -13.96
C GLY A 204 10.30 -8.44 -13.76
N HIS A 205 10.98 -7.61 -12.97
CA HIS A 205 12.39 -7.83 -12.66
C HIS A 205 12.57 -9.19 -11.95
N PRO A 206 13.49 -10.09 -12.37
CA PRO A 206 13.60 -11.45 -11.84
C PRO A 206 13.67 -11.54 -10.30
N THR A 207 14.45 -10.67 -9.66
CA THR A 207 14.53 -10.57 -8.20
C THR A 207 13.19 -10.20 -7.54
N MET A 208 12.42 -9.30 -8.14
CA MET A 208 11.10 -8.87 -7.63
C MET A 208 10.06 -9.94 -7.85
N ARG A 209 10.07 -10.54 -9.05
CA ARG A 209 9.26 -11.70 -9.40
C ARG A 209 9.47 -12.83 -8.40
N TRP A 210 10.72 -13.15 -8.03
CA TRP A 210 11.04 -14.16 -7.03
C TRP A 210 10.59 -13.80 -5.61
N LEU A 211 10.76 -12.55 -5.18
CA LEU A 211 10.27 -12.09 -3.88
C LEU A 211 8.76 -12.28 -3.78
N LEU A 212 8.03 -11.80 -4.79
CA LEU A 212 6.57 -11.85 -4.83
C LEU A 212 6.02 -13.25 -5.06
N SER A 213 6.79 -14.17 -5.65
CA SER A 213 6.41 -15.58 -5.79
C SER A 213 6.56 -16.37 -4.49
N THR A 214 7.27 -15.82 -3.50
CA THR A 214 7.70 -16.54 -2.29
C THR A 214 7.08 -15.98 -1.02
N VAL A 215 6.86 -14.65 -0.94
CA VAL A 215 6.26 -14.00 0.21
C VAL A 215 4.84 -13.56 -0.15
N PRO A 216 3.80 -14.00 0.60
CA PRO A 216 2.43 -13.58 0.33
C PRO A 216 2.32 -12.07 0.48
N SER A 217 1.86 -11.41 -0.58
CA SER A 217 1.80 -9.95 -0.68
C SER A 217 0.35 -9.44 -0.65
N ALA A 218 0.10 -8.49 0.23
CA ALA A 218 -1.13 -7.72 0.30
C ALA A 218 -0.82 -6.24 0.03
N MET A 219 -1.75 -5.55 -0.63
CA MET A 219 -1.52 -4.19 -1.16
C MET A 219 -2.71 -3.28 -0.88
N ILE A 220 -2.49 -1.97 -0.87
CA ILE A 220 -3.53 -0.96 -1.04
C ILE A 220 -2.92 0.14 -1.92
N PHE A 221 -3.68 0.75 -2.81
CA PHE A 221 -3.19 1.89 -3.61
C PHE A 221 -3.02 3.17 -2.79
N ASP A 222 -2.26 4.12 -3.35
CA ASP A 222 -2.33 5.54 -3.01
C ASP A 222 -2.71 6.38 -4.24
N ASP A 223 -2.46 7.68 -4.21
CA ASP A 223 -2.69 8.58 -5.34
C ASP A 223 -1.84 8.26 -6.56
N HIS A 224 -0.54 7.98 -6.43
CA HIS A 224 0.30 7.76 -7.62
C HIS A 224 -0.07 6.48 -8.40
N ASP A 225 -0.84 5.56 -7.81
CA ASP A 225 -1.45 4.44 -8.54
C ASP A 225 -2.51 4.91 -9.57
N VAL A 226 -2.98 6.17 -9.51
CA VAL A 226 -3.96 6.78 -10.41
C VAL A 226 -3.44 8.10 -11.02
N HIS A 227 -3.08 9.04 -10.16
CA HIS A 227 -2.50 10.35 -10.45
C HIS A 227 -2.19 11.06 -9.13
N ASP A 228 -1.05 11.73 -9.03
CA ASP A 228 -0.71 12.70 -7.97
C ASP A 228 -1.92 13.53 -7.46
N ASP A 229 -2.11 13.64 -6.14
CA ASP A 229 -3.24 14.30 -5.47
C ASP A 229 -4.62 13.65 -5.69
N TRP A 230 -4.68 12.42 -6.20
CA TRP A 230 -5.96 11.80 -6.53
C TRP A 230 -6.93 11.77 -5.35
N ASN A 231 -8.13 12.29 -5.60
CA ASN A 231 -9.21 12.44 -4.62
C ASN A 231 -8.86 13.32 -3.40
N SER A 232 -8.00 14.33 -3.54
CA SER A 232 -7.69 15.28 -2.46
C SER A 232 -8.87 16.16 -2.05
N SER A 233 -9.65 16.68 -3.01
CA SER A 233 -10.89 17.43 -2.74
C SER A 233 -11.91 17.40 -3.86
N LYS A 234 -13.10 17.89 -3.53
CA LYS A 234 -14.16 18.16 -4.49
C LYS A 234 -13.70 19.05 -5.65
N ALA A 235 -12.95 20.12 -5.39
CA ALA A 235 -12.50 21.02 -6.45
C ALA A 235 -11.46 20.36 -7.37
N TRP A 236 -10.57 19.53 -6.80
CA TRP A 236 -9.66 18.69 -7.58
C TRP A 236 -10.46 17.71 -8.46
N VAL A 237 -11.41 16.99 -7.88
CA VAL A 237 -12.26 16.01 -8.58
C VAL A 237 -13.04 16.67 -9.72
N GLU A 238 -13.68 17.82 -9.47
CA GLU A 238 -14.40 18.59 -10.51
C GLU A 238 -13.47 19.03 -11.64
N THR A 239 -12.26 19.49 -11.30
CA THR A 239 -11.25 19.93 -12.28
C THR A 239 -10.76 18.78 -13.14
N MET A 240 -10.48 17.63 -12.53
CA MET A 240 -9.98 16.45 -13.23
C MET A 240 -11.07 15.80 -14.08
N ARG A 241 -12.30 15.66 -13.57
CA ARG A 241 -13.44 15.15 -14.33
C ARG A 241 -13.83 16.04 -15.52
N ALA A 242 -13.48 17.32 -15.51
CA ALA A 242 -13.66 18.20 -16.66
C ALA A 242 -12.60 18.00 -17.77
N LYS A 243 -11.52 17.26 -17.50
CA LYS A 243 -10.51 16.95 -18.52
C LYS A 243 -11.04 15.86 -19.45
N PRO A 244 -10.89 16.00 -20.78
CA PRO A 244 -11.43 15.03 -21.75
C PRO A 244 -10.76 13.65 -21.69
N TRP A 245 -9.61 13.53 -21.00
CA TRP A 245 -8.83 12.30 -20.89
C TRP A 245 -8.96 11.59 -19.53
N TRP A 246 -9.56 12.26 -18.53
CA TRP A 246 -9.55 11.74 -17.14
C TRP A 246 -10.34 10.45 -16.99
N GLU A 247 -11.49 10.36 -17.67
CA GLU A 247 -12.38 9.20 -17.55
C GLU A 247 -11.68 7.90 -17.98
N GLU A 248 -10.99 7.91 -19.12
CA GLU A 248 -10.26 6.74 -19.60
C GLU A 248 -9.13 6.35 -18.62
N ARG A 249 -8.41 7.34 -18.08
CA ARG A 249 -7.35 7.10 -17.10
C ARG A 249 -7.88 6.45 -15.83
N VAL A 250 -8.92 7.01 -15.21
CA VAL A 250 -9.42 6.48 -13.94
C VAL A 250 -10.07 5.10 -14.13
N VAL A 251 -10.73 4.87 -15.26
CA VAL A 251 -11.27 3.56 -15.63
C VAL A 251 -10.15 2.52 -15.78
N GLY A 252 -9.06 2.88 -16.47
CA GLY A 252 -7.87 2.03 -16.60
C GLY A 252 -7.18 1.75 -15.26
N ALA A 253 -7.09 2.77 -14.40
CA ALA A 253 -6.47 2.67 -13.08
C ALA A 253 -7.24 1.69 -12.18
N PHE A 254 -8.56 1.84 -12.09
CA PHE A 254 -9.40 0.98 -11.26
C PHE A 254 -9.50 -0.45 -11.80
N SER A 255 -9.60 -0.60 -13.12
CA SER A 255 -9.65 -1.93 -13.74
C SER A 255 -8.34 -2.69 -13.50
N SER A 256 -7.20 -2.04 -13.70
CA SER A 256 -5.88 -2.65 -13.46
C SER A 256 -5.62 -2.87 -11.96
N TYR A 257 -5.90 -1.89 -11.09
CA TYR A 257 -5.79 -2.06 -9.64
C TYR A 257 -6.62 -3.25 -9.13
N TRP A 258 -7.85 -3.42 -9.65
CA TRP A 258 -8.68 -4.55 -9.28
C TRP A 258 -8.00 -5.89 -9.61
N ILE A 259 -7.48 -6.04 -10.83
CA ILE A 259 -6.84 -7.29 -11.30
C ILE A 259 -5.51 -7.55 -10.58
N TYR A 260 -4.64 -6.56 -10.56
CA TYR A 260 -3.24 -6.71 -10.18
C TYR A 260 -3.05 -6.65 -8.66
N GLN A 261 -3.81 -5.80 -7.95
CA GLN A 261 -3.64 -5.61 -6.51
C GLN A 261 -4.81 -6.17 -5.69
N HIS A 262 -6.03 -5.65 -5.90
CA HIS A 262 -7.17 -5.88 -4.99
C HIS A 262 -7.66 -7.33 -4.98
N LEU A 263 -7.75 -7.99 -6.15
CA LEU A 263 -8.15 -9.39 -6.23
C LEU A 263 -7.29 -10.28 -5.33
N GLY A 264 -5.99 -10.02 -5.30
CA GLY A 264 -5.07 -10.78 -4.47
C GLY A 264 -5.17 -10.47 -2.98
N ASN A 265 -5.83 -9.38 -2.58
CA ASN A 265 -6.02 -9.03 -1.17
C ASN A 265 -7.10 -9.87 -0.49
N LEU A 266 -8.11 -10.28 -1.26
CA LEU A 266 -9.28 -11.01 -0.79
C LEU A 266 -8.92 -12.41 -0.31
N SER A 267 -9.55 -12.84 0.79
CA SER A 267 -9.49 -14.23 1.25
C SER A 267 -10.16 -15.18 0.24
N PRO A 268 -9.85 -16.47 0.26
CA PRO A 268 -10.50 -17.43 -0.61
C PRO A 268 -12.03 -17.49 -0.47
N GLU A 269 -12.56 -17.29 0.74
CA GLU A 269 -14.01 -17.18 0.97
C GLU A 269 -14.60 -15.93 0.30
N GLU A 270 -13.94 -14.77 0.45
CA GLU A 270 -14.36 -13.54 -0.22
C GLU A 270 -14.30 -13.66 -1.74
N LEU A 271 -13.28 -14.34 -2.29
CA LEU A 271 -13.16 -14.60 -3.72
C LEU A 271 -14.31 -15.48 -4.25
N GLU A 272 -14.73 -16.49 -3.50
CA GLU A 272 -15.88 -17.34 -3.87
C GLU A 272 -17.20 -16.58 -3.85
N GLY A 273 -17.37 -15.65 -2.91
CA GLY A 273 -18.54 -14.78 -2.81
C GLY A 273 -18.53 -13.55 -3.73
N ASN A 274 -17.45 -13.30 -4.49
CA ASN A 274 -17.28 -12.06 -5.24
C ASN A 274 -18.05 -12.06 -6.58
N ASP A 275 -19.13 -11.27 -6.64
CA ASP A 275 -19.98 -11.18 -7.83
C ASP A 275 -19.24 -10.64 -9.08
N LEU A 276 -18.35 -9.67 -8.90
CA LEU A 276 -17.57 -9.10 -10.00
C LEU A 276 -16.63 -10.15 -10.59
N LEU A 277 -15.90 -10.90 -9.76
CA LEU A 277 -15.03 -11.99 -10.21
C LEU A 277 -15.81 -13.09 -10.93
N ARG A 278 -17.01 -13.42 -10.43
CA ARG A 278 -17.92 -14.36 -11.09
C ARG A 278 -18.28 -13.87 -12.50
N ARG A 279 -18.74 -12.62 -12.65
CA ARG A 279 -19.07 -11.99 -13.95
C ARG A 279 -17.88 -11.92 -14.89
N VAL A 280 -16.69 -11.62 -14.37
CA VAL A 280 -15.42 -11.60 -15.12
C VAL A 280 -15.09 -12.99 -15.68
N ARG A 281 -15.17 -14.03 -14.85
CA ARG A 281 -14.89 -15.42 -15.26
C ARG A 281 -15.91 -15.99 -16.25
N GLU A 282 -17.16 -15.51 -16.21
CA GLU A 282 -18.24 -15.93 -17.12
C GLU A 282 -18.18 -15.22 -18.48
N SER A 283 -17.36 -14.16 -18.62
CA SER A 283 -17.22 -13.39 -19.86
C SER A 283 -16.11 -13.97 -20.74
N GLU A 284 -16.31 -13.97 -22.07
CA GLU A 284 -15.23 -14.33 -23.03
C GLU A 284 -14.07 -13.32 -22.94
N ASP A 285 -14.42 -12.03 -22.87
CA ASP A 285 -13.54 -10.91 -22.52
C ASP A 285 -14.30 -9.99 -21.56
N ALA A 286 -13.70 -9.74 -20.39
CA ALA A 286 -14.33 -9.02 -19.30
C ALA A 286 -14.07 -7.50 -19.33
N ALA A 287 -13.48 -6.95 -20.39
CA ALA A 287 -13.21 -5.51 -20.54
C ALA A 287 -14.43 -4.65 -20.22
N ARG A 288 -15.60 -4.93 -20.83
CA ARG A 288 -16.82 -4.15 -20.57
C ARG A 288 -17.26 -4.23 -19.11
N VAL A 289 -17.18 -5.42 -18.50
CA VAL A 289 -17.59 -5.65 -17.11
C VAL A 289 -16.73 -4.83 -16.15
N LEU A 290 -15.41 -4.84 -16.36
CA LEU A 290 -14.48 -4.08 -15.52
C LEU A 290 -14.58 -2.58 -15.77
N ARG A 291 -14.75 -2.14 -17.01
CA ARG A 291 -14.93 -0.72 -17.33
C ARG A 291 -16.19 -0.13 -16.70
N GLU A 292 -17.31 -0.86 -16.74
CA GLU A 292 -18.56 -0.46 -16.08
C GLU A 292 -18.37 -0.36 -14.56
N PHE A 293 -17.78 -1.38 -13.94
CA PHE A 293 -17.46 -1.36 -12.51
C PHE A 293 -16.52 -0.21 -12.13
N ALA A 294 -15.44 -0.01 -12.88
CA ALA A 294 -14.46 1.04 -12.62
C ALA A 294 -15.07 2.44 -12.74
N TYR A 295 -15.92 2.65 -13.75
CA TYR A 295 -16.66 3.90 -13.91
C TYR A 295 -17.61 4.14 -12.73
N GLU A 296 -18.37 3.13 -12.30
CA GLU A 296 -19.27 3.23 -11.15
C GLU A 296 -18.50 3.50 -9.85
N ALA A 297 -17.40 2.78 -9.61
CA ALA A 297 -16.57 2.92 -8.43
C ALA A 297 -15.95 4.32 -8.30
N ASP A 298 -15.59 4.99 -9.41
CA ASP A 298 -15.11 6.37 -9.34
C ASP A 298 -16.25 7.34 -8.97
N ARG A 299 -17.48 7.09 -9.43
CA ARG A 299 -18.61 8.01 -9.23
C ARG A 299 -19.35 7.78 -7.91
N GLU A 300 -19.35 6.56 -7.37
CA GLU A 300 -20.11 6.14 -6.20
C GLU A 300 -19.23 5.52 -5.10
N ILE A 301 -18.94 6.34 -4.07
CA ILE A 301 -18.10 5.96 -2.93
C ILE A 301 -18.70 4.80 -2.12
N GLU A 302 -20.02 4.78 -1.90
CA GLU A 302 -20.65 3.75 -1.07
C GLU A 302 -20.85 2.39 -1.78
N GLY A 303 -20.61 2.33 -3.09
CA GLY A 303 -20.88 1.16 -3.93
C GLY A 303 -19.73 0.14 -3.96
N THR A 304 -18.51 0.56 -3.62
CA THR A 304 -17.31 -0.27 -3.74
C THR A 304 -16.45 -0.18 -2.48
N ARG A 305 -16.01 -1.33 -1.95
CA ARG A 305 -15.08 -1.39 -0.81
C ARG A 305 -13.73 -1.95 -1.27
N TRP A 306 -12.69 -1.14 -1.15
CA TRP A 306 -11.31 -1.57 -1.42
C TRP A 306 -10.59 -2.04 -0.16
N SER A 307 -11.07 -1.62 1.02
CA SER A 307 -10.60 -2.11 2.33
C SER A 307 -10.83 -3.60 2.52
N TYR A 308 -9.91 -4.23 3.25
CA TYR A 308 -9.92 -5.66 3.54
C TYR A 308 -9.28 -5.95 4.90
N HIS A 309 -9.45 -7.18 5.38
CA HIS A 309 -8.83 -7.64 6.61
C HIS A 309 -8.23 -9.03 6.40
N ARG A 310 -7.24 -9.37 7.22
CA ARG A 310 -6.60 -10.68 7.27
C ARG A 310 -6.27 -11.04 8.70
N ASP A 311 -6.40 -12.32 9.03
CA ASP A 311 -5.98 -12.87 10.30
C ASP A 311 -4.79 -13.81 10.06
N PHE A 312 -3.74 -13.64 10.86
CA PHE A 312 -2.54 -14.46 10.89
C PHE A 312 -2.40 -15.03 12.30
N GLY A 313 -3.12 -16.13 12.57
CA GLY A 313 -3.28 -16.63 13.94
C GLY A 313 -3.92 -15.56 14.84
N ASN A 314 -3.24 -15.19 15.93
CA ASN A 314 -3.71 -14.16 16.87
C ASN A 314 -3.34 -12.72 16.47
N VAL A 315 -2.84 -12.49 15.24
CA VAL A 315 -2.58 -11.16 14.70
C VAL A 315 -3.67 -10.78 13.71
N ARG A 316 -4.39 -9.69 13.97
CA ARG A 316 -5.35 -9.13 13.02
C ARG A 316 -4.75 -7.96 12.25
N LEU A 317 -4.84 -8.01 10.92
CA LEU A 317 -4.56 -6.90 10.01
C LEU A 317 -5.88 -6.36 9.44
N ILE A 318 -6.12 -5.06 9.59
CA ILE A 318 -7.20 -4.34 8.90
C ILE A 318 -6.53 -3.28 8.03
N VAL A 319 -6.87 -3.23 6.74
CA VAL A 319 -6.34 -2.24 5.81
C VAL A 319 -7.48 -1.37 5.29
N ALA A 320 -7.38 -0.07 5.54
CA ALA A 320 -8.34 0.95 5.14
C ALA A 320 -7.90 1.68 3.88
N ASP A 321 -8.80 1.79 2.91
CA ASP A 321 -8.67 2.66 1.73
C ASP A 321 -8.84 4.13 2.12
N SER A 322 -7.74 4.86 2.14
CA SER A 322 -7.70 6.30 2.42
C SER A 322 -7.76 7.18 1.16
N ARG A 323 -8.16 6.66 -0.01
CA ARG A 323 -8.22 7.40 -1.29
C ARG A 323 -9.57 7.29 -1.98
N ALA A 324 -10.00 6.11 -2.41
CA ALA A 324 -11.25 5.98 -3.17
C ALA A 324 -12.50 6.13 -2.27
N GLY A 325 -12.38 5.71 -1.01
CA GLY A 325 -13.43 5.80 0.02
C GLY A 325 -13.75 7.23 0.52
N ARG A 326 -13.00 8.26 0.07
CA ARG A 326 -13.11 9.62 0.60
C ARG A 326 -14.44 10.28 0.24
N VAL A 327 -15.17 10.73 1.26
CA VAL A 327 -16.30 11.65 1.12
C VAL A 327 -15.78 13.09 1.11
N LEU A 328 -15.92 13.78 -0.01
CA LEU A 328 -15.35 15.12 -0.22
C LEU A 328 -16.40 16.25 -0.15
N THR A 329 -17.59 15.96 0.38
CA THR A 329 -18.67 16.94 0.52
C THR A 329 -18.27 18.03 1.54
N PRO A 330 -18.28 19.33 1.18
CA PRO A 330 -17.95 20.41 2.10
C PRO A 330 -18.75 20.35 3.41
N GLY A 331 -18.09 20.55 4.54
CA GLY A 331 -18.69 20.44 5.89
C GLY A 331 -19.08 19.02 6.33
N LYS A 332 -18.86 18.00 5.50
CA LYS A 332 -19.12 16.58 5.79
C LYS A 332 -18.00 15.70 5.22
N ARG A 333 -16.78 16.23 5.18
CA ARG A 333 -15.63 15.47 4.68
C ARG A 333 -15.37 14.29 5.61
N SER A 334 -15.12 13.13 5.02
CA SER A 334 -14.76 11.91 5.76
C SER A 334 -13.76 11.11 4.93
N MET A 335 -12.76 10.54 5.59
CA MET A 335 -11.77 9.67 4.97
C MET A 335 -12.43 8.41 4.41
N LEU A 336 -13.45 7.90 5.10
CA LEU A 336 -14.18 6.68 4.74
C LEU A 336 -15.69 6.94 4.66
N GLY A 337 -16.40 6.18 3.84
CA GLY A 337 -17.86 6.16 3.82
C GLY A 337 -18.46 5.51 5.09
N GLU A 338 -19.74 5.76 5.38
CA GLU A 338 -20.38 5.25 6.62
C GLU A 338 -20.38 3.72 6.70
N LYS A 339 -20.73 3.03 5.60
CA LYS A 339 -20.72 1.55 5.55
C LYS A 339 -19.33 0.98 5.81
N GLU A 340 -18.29 1.67 5.36
CA GLU A 340 -16.91 1.27 5.56
C GLU A 340 -16.47 1.53 7.01
N TRP A 341 -16.91 2.63 7.63
CA TRP A 341 -16.76 2.86 9.06
C TRP A 341 -17.44 1.78 9.91
N GLU A 342 -18.64 1.35 9.54
CA GLU A 342 -19.35 0.25 10.21
C GLU A 342 -18.58 -1.06 10.10
N TRP A 343 -18.14 -1.41 8.88
CA TRP A 343 -17.32 -2.60 8.62
C TRP A 343 -16.00 -2.56 9.41
N LEU A 344 -15.34 -1.40 9.45
CA LEU A 344 -14.07 -1.22 10.15
C LEU A 344 -14.24 -1.38 11.68
N ARG A 345 -15.33 -0.84 12.25
CA ARG A 345 -15.70 -1.06 13.65
C ARG A 345 -15.99 -2.54 13.95
N GLU A 346 -16.66 -3.24 13.04
CA GLU A 346 -16.91 -4.68 13.14
C GLU A 346 -15.59 -5.46 13.16
N LYS A 347 -14.70 -5.23 12.18
CA LYS A 347 -13.43 -5.98 12.08
C LYS A 347 -12.45 -5.67 13.20
N ALA A 348 -12.48 -4.45 13.75
CA ALA A 348 -11.70 -4.08 14.94
C ALA A 348 -12.23 -4.69 16.25
N THR A 349 -13.37 -5.40 16.21
CA THR A 349 -13.93 -6.12 17.36
C THR A 349 -13.54 -7.61 17.28
N GLY A 350 -13.03 -8.15 18.38
CA GLY A 350 -12.57 -9.53 18.45
C GLY A 350 -11.46 -9.74 19.48
N ASP A 351 -11.06 -11.01 19.64
CA ASP A 351 -9.99 -11.41 20.54
C ASP A 351 -8.75 -11.73 19.70
N PHE A 352 -7.72 -10.89 19.82
CA PHE A 352 -6.42 -11.02 19.15
C PHE A 352 -5.34 -10.40 20.03
N ASP A 353 -4.10 -10.91 19.93
CA ASP A 353 -2.98 -10.39 20.70
C ASP A 353 -2.42 -9.08 20.12
N HIS A 354 -2.53 -8.91 18.81
CA HIS A 354 -2.01 -7.74 18.11
C HIS A 354 -3.01 -7.24 17.05
N LEU A 355 -3.25 -5.93 17.03
CA LEU A 355 -3.95 -5.25 15.93
C LEU A 355 -2.97 -4.44 15.09
N LEU A 356 -2.93 -4.74 13.79
CA LEU A 356 -2.28 -3.95 12.78
C LEU A 356 -3.35 -3.21 11.96
N PHE A 357 -3.22 -1.89 11.86
CA PHE A 357 -4.11 -1.05 11.07
C PHE A 357 -3.33 -0.41 9.92
N GLY A 358 -3.49 -0.91 8.70
CA GLY A 358 -2.87 -0.37 7.49
C GLY A 358 -3.72 0.75 6.87
N THR A 359 -3.09 1.80 6.39
CA THR A 359 -3.69 2.87 5.57
C THR A 359 -2.57 3.46 4.71
N SER A 360 -2.88 3.93 3.50
CA SER A 360 -1.83 4.47 2.60
C SER A 360 -1.17 5.71 3.20
N MET A 361 -1.95 6.56 3.89
CA MET A 361 -1.47 7.81 4.48
C MET A 361 -1.33 7.78 6.01
N PRO A 362 -0.36 8.51 6.60
CA PRO A 362 -0.23 8.59 8.05
C PRO A 362 -1.46 9.13 8.78
N PHE A 363 -1.92 8.38 9.78
CA PHE A 363 -2.92 8.85 10.72
C PHE A 363 -2.34 9.92 11.65
N LEU A 364 -1.15 9.69 12.21
CA LEU A 364 -0.45 10.66 13.07
C LEU A 364 0.73 11.32 12.34
N LEU A 365 0.50 12.47 11.70
CA LEU A 365 1.55 13.34 11.17
C LEU A 365 2.39 13.99 12.28
N SER A 366 3.46 14.70 11.91
CA SER A 366 4.13 15.59 12.87
C SER A 366 3.13 16.58 13.50
N PRO A 367 3.22 16.89 14.82
CA PRO A 367 2.25 17.77 15.47
C PRO A 367 2.10 19.14 14.81
N GLY A 368 3.17 19.70 14.24
CA GLY A 368 3.11 20.92 13.45
C GLY A 368 2.20 20.80 12.23
N TYR A 369 2.46 19.82 11.36
CA TYR A 369 1.69 19.65 10.13
C TYR A 369 0.26 19.15 10.38
N HIS A 370 0.05 18.29 11.38
CA HIS A 370 -1.30 17.87 11.77
C HIS A 370 -2.22 19.08 12.07
N ASN A 371 -1.74 20.02 12.90
CA ASN A 371 -2.54 21.19 13.25
C ASN A 371 -2.74 22.13 12.05
N LEU A 372 -1.74 22.26 11.18
CA LEU A 372 -1.85 23.07 9.96
C LEU A 372 -2.89 22.50 8.99
N GLU A 373 -2.92 21.18 8.81
CA GLU A 373 -3.91 20.51 7.97
C GLU A 373 -5.32 20.60 8.54
N ALA A 374 -5.49 20.38 9.84
CA ALA A 374 -6.80 20.54 10.47
C ALA A 374 -7.31 21.98 10.37
N ALA A 375 -6.40 22.97 10.48
CA ALA A 375 -6.73 24.36 10.21
C ALA A 375 -7.07 24.61 8.73
N SER A 376 -6.37 23.98 7.80
CA SER A 376 -6.62 24.08 6.37
C SER A 376 -8.01 23.57 6.02
N GLU A 377 -8.44 22.42 6.54
CA GLU A 377 -9.79 21.90 6.36
C GLU A 377 -10.84 22.92 6.79
N ALA A 378 -10.75 23.44 8.03
CA ALA A 378 -11.70 24.41 8.55
C ALA A 378 -11.70 25.73 7.75
N ILE A 379 -10.53 26.21 7.30
CA ILE A 379 -10.43 27.42 6.47
C ILE A 379 -11.12 27.20 5.12
N CYS A 380 -10.89 26.06 4.47
CA CYS A 380 -11.52 25.69 3.20
C CYS A 380 -13.04 25.55 3.34
N ASP A 381 -13.54 25.12 4.50
CA ASP A 381 -14.97 25.10 4.84
C ASP A 381 -15.54 26.48 5.26
N GLY A 382 -14.72 27.52 5.22
CA GLY A 382 -15.16 28.91 5.39
C GLY A 382 -15.06 29.47 6.81
N ALA A 383 -14.32 28.84 7.72
CA ALA A 383 -14.13 29.33 9.09
C ALA A 383 -13.63 30.78 9.16
N LEU A 384 -12.84 31.21 8.17
CA LEU A 384 -12.31 32.58 8.04
C LEU A 384 -12.94 33.38 6.87
N GLY A 385 -14.10 32.93 6.37
CA GLY A 385 -14.83 33.56 5.28
C GLY A 385 -14.41 33.12 3.88
N GLN A 386 -15.25 33.44 2.88
CA GLN A 386 -15.13 32.94 1.51
C GLN A 386 -13.80 33.25 0.80
N PRO A 387 -13.21 34.47 0.92
CA PRO A 387 -11.92 34.74 0.29
C PRO A 387 -10.80 33.86 0.84
N ALA A 388 -10.81 33.60 2.15
CA ALA A 388 -9.84 32.72 2.80
C ALA A 388 -10.05 31.27 2.39
N ALA A 389 -11.31 30.82 2.23
CA ALA A 389 -11.62 29.48 1.74
C ALA A 389 -11.06 29.22 0.33
N MET A 390 -11.20 30.17 -0.60
CA MET A 390 -10.66 30.03 -1.96
C MET A 390 -9.13 30.01 -1.98
N ALA A 391 -8.49 30.89 -1.20
CA ALA A 391 -7.03 30.88 -1.06
C ALA A 391 -6.54 29.60 -0.37
N GLY A 392 -7.24 29.17 0.69
CA GLY A 392 -6.97 27.93 1.42
C GLY A 392 -7.04 26.72 0.50
N GLU A 393 -8.05 26.62 -0.35
CA GLU A 393 -8.19 25.52 -1.30
C GLU A 393 -7.06 25.48 -2.32
N PHE A 394 -6.63 26.65 -2.81
CA PHE A 394 -5.45 26.74 -3.67
C PHE A 394 -4.18 26.30 -2.95
N LEU A 395 -3.97 26.73 -1.70
CA LEU A 395 -2.82 26.28 -0.90
C LEU A 395 -2.88 24.78 -0.59
N ARG A 396 -4.06 24.24 -0.28
CA ARG A 396 -4.27 22.83 0.07
C ARG A 396 -3.85 21.89 -1.06
N GLN A 397 -4.15 22.26 -2.31
CA GLN A 397 -3.74 21.54 -3.52
C GLN A 397 -2.29 21.80 -3.95
N LEU A 398 -1.62 22.81 -3.40
CA LEU A 398 -0.25 23.15 -3.80
C LEU A 398 0.81 22.41 -2.97
N VAL A 399 0.41 21.98 -1.77
CA VAL A 399 1.31 21.42 -0.74
C VAL A 399 0.69 20.18 -0.07
N ASP A 400 -0.25 19.53 -0.76
CA ASP A 400 -0.75 18.19 -0.50
C ASP A 400 -1.31 18.01 0.93
N LEU A 401 -2.12 18.98 1.37
CA LEU A 401 -2.75 18.97 2.70
C LEU A 401 -4.01 18.10 2.67
N GLU A 402 -3.81 16.79 2.67
CA GLU A 402 -4.88 15.81 2.45
C GLU A 402 -4.80 14.53 3.31
N HIS A 403 -3.96 14.51 4.33
CA HIS A 403 -3.89 13.37 5.25
C HIS A 403 -5.10 13.33 6.20
N TRP A 404 -5.11 12.34 7.10
CA TRP A 404 -6.17 12.18 8.11
C TRP A 404 -6.48 13.47 8.89
N SER A 405 -5.51 14.36 9.14
CA SER A 405 -5.75 15.66 9.78
C SER A 405 -6.61 16.63 8.97
N ALA A 406 -6.62 16.52 7.64
CA ALA A 406 -7.49 17.28 6.75
C ALA A 406 -8.92 16.69 6.65
N PHE A 407 -9.22 15.70 7.50
CA PHE A 407 -10.51 15.04 7.68
C PHE A 407 -10.79 14.86 9.18
N HIS A 408 -10.89 15.97 9.91
CA HIS A 408 -10.84 16.02 11.38
C HIS A 408 -11.87 15.12 12.07
N ALA A 409 -13.07 14.97 11.49
CA ALA A 409 -14.08 14.04 11.99
C ALA A 409 -13.58 12.59 11.93
N SER A 410 -13.09 12.14 10.78
CA SER A 410 -12.51 10.80 10.59
C SER A 410 -11.27 10.56 11.44
N PHE A 411 -10.41 11.58 11.60
CA PHE A 411 -9.29 11.50 12.53
C PHE A 411 -9.78 11.23 13.96
N THR A 412 -10.79 11.97 14.40
CA THR A 412 -11.37 11.82 15.75
C THR A 412 -12.01 10.45 15.94
N ASP A 413 -12.72 9.94 14.92
CA ASP A 413 -13.36 8.63 14.95
C ASP A 413 -12.33 7.50 14.97
N LEU A 414 -11.27 7.56 14.15
CA LEU A 414 -10.18 6.58 14.20
C LEU A 414 -9.45 6.63 15.55
N ALA A 415 -9.18 7.82 16.08
CA ALA A 415 -8.58 7.98 17.41
C ALA A 415 -9.44 7.32 18.50
N SER A 416 -10.76 7.53 18.45
CA SER A 416 -11.71 6.93 19.39
C SER A 416 -11.77 5.41 19.26
N LEU A 417 -11.75 4.89 18.03
CA LEU A 417 -11.73 3.46 17.78
C LEU A 417 -10.44 2.81 18.29
N LEU A 418 -9.27 3.33 17.94
CA LEU A 418 -7.98 2.82 18.40
C LEU A 418 -7.88 2.85 19.93
N ARG A 419 -8.39 3.91 20.55
CA ARG A 419 -8.53 3.97 22.02
C ARG A 419 -9.40 2.83 22.55
N SER A 420 -10.58 2.61 21.96
CA SER A 420 -11.52 1.56 22.40
C SER A 420 -10.96 0.14 22.23
N VAL A 421 -10.13 -0.09 21.21
CA VAL A 421 -9.40 -1.35 21.06
C VAL A 421 -8.34 -1.48 22.15
N ALA A 422 -7.49 -0.45 22.30
CA ALA A 422 -6.38 -0.45 23.26
C ALA A 422 -6.82 -0.44 24.73
N SER A 423 -8.08 -0.13 25.03
CA SER A 423 -8.71 -0.25 26.35
C SER A 423 -9.38 -1.61 26.59
N GLY A 424 -9.54 -2.43 25.55
CA GLY A 424 -10.23 -3.72 25.64
C GLY A 424 -11.75 -3.65 25.51
N GLU A 425 -12.34 -2.47 25.24
CA GLU A 425 -13.80 -2.32 25.05
C GLU A 425 -14.34 -3.08 23.82
N ARG A 426 -13.44 -3.50 22.92
CA ARG A 426 -13.74 -4.21 21.67
C ARG A 426 -13.40 -5.72 21.73
N SER A 427 -13.01 -6.24 22.89
CA SER A 427 -12.65 -7.64 23.11
C SER A 427 -13.53 -8.24 24.21
N ASN A 428 -13.75 -9.56 24.17
CA ASN A 428 -14.38 -10.28 25.28
C ASN A 428 -13.35 -10.70 26.35
N GLY A 429 -12.06 -10.61 26.03
CA GLY A 429 -10.93 -10.94 26.89
C GLY A 429 -10.05 -9.73 27.19
N ASP A 430 -8.74 -9.92 27.08
CA ASP A 430 -7.76 -8.86 27.33
C ASP A 430 -7.62 -7.92 26.13
N ALA A 431 -7.35 -6.64 26.40
CA ALA A 431 -6.96 -5.71 25.34
C ALA A 431 -5.73 -6.24 24.58
N PRO A 432 -5.62 -6.02 23.25
CA PRO A 432 -4.45 -6.43 22.47
C PRO A 432 -3.16 -5.85 23.06
N ALA A 433 -2.10 -6.65 23.12
CA ALA A 433 -0.81 -6.25 23.68
C ALA A 433 -0.19 -5.07 22.91
N SER A 434 -0.42 -4.99 21.60
CA SER A 434 -0.04 -3.85 20.78
C SER A 434 -1.10 -3.49 19.74
N VAL A 435 -1.28 -2.19 19.52
CA VAL A 435 -2.01 -1.64 18.37
C VAL A 435 -1.04 -0.80 17.55
N VAL A 436 -0.81 -1.15 16.28
CA VAL A 436 0.16 -0.46 15.41
C VAL A 436 -0.53 -0.02 14.12
N VAL A 437 -0.55 1.29 13.88
CA VAL A 437 -0.97 1.88 12.62
C VAL A 437 0.24 1.89 11.67
N LEU A 438 0.10 1.24 10.53
CA LEU A 438 1.11 1.14 9.47
C LEU A 438 0.71 2.06 8.33
N SER A 439 1.63 2.90 7.86
CA SER A 439 1.33 3.79 6.73
C SER A 439 2.54 4.17 5.87
N GLY A 440 2.24 4.88 4.78
CA GLY A 440 3.15 5.26 3.72
C GLY A 440 3.12 6.77 3.36
N ASP A 441 3.04 7.06 2.06
CA ASP A 441 2.87 8.38 1.41
C ASP A 441 4.03 9.40 1.56
N VAL A 442 4.45 9.71 2.79
CA VAL A 442 5.23 10.92 3.10
C VAL A 442 6.73 10.89 2.77
N HIS A 443 7.24 9.84 2.12
CA HIS A 443 8.64 9.66 1.71
C HIS A 443 9.69 9.82 2.84
N HIS A 444 9.30 9.57 4.08
CA HIS A 444 10.20 9.47 5.23
C HIS A 444 9.58 8.56 6.30
N GLY A 445 10.43 7.96 7.14
CA GLY A 445 9.97 7.03 8.17
C GLY A 445 10.10 7.61 9.57
N TYR A 446 9.19 7.17 10.43
CA TYR A 446 9.20 7.47 11.86
C TYR A 446 8.34 6.50 12.65
N LEU A 447 8.66 6.40 13.94
CA LEU A 447 7.84 5.72 14.94
C LEU A 447 7.37 6.74 15.98
N ALA A 448 6.05 6.93 16.06
CA ALA A 448 5.42 7.79 17.06
C ALA A 448 4.53 6.98 18.00
N ARG A 449 4.62 7.28 19.30
CA ARG A 449 3.77 6.69 20.33
C ARG A 449 2.61 7.62 20.65
N ALA A 450 1.39 7.11 20.54
CA ALA A 450 0.17 7.83 20.87
C ALA A 450 -0.16 7.71 22.37
N THR A 451 -0.79 8.76 22.91
CA THR A 451 -1.22 8.87 24.30
C THR A 451 -2.65 9.39 24.36
N PHE A 452 -3.54 8.56 24.89
CA PHE A 452 -4.99 8.84 25.04
C PHE A 452 -5.37 9.21 26.49
N GLY A 453 -4.46 9.86 27.22
CA GLY A 453 -4.63 10.12 28.66
C GLY A 453 -4.79 8.83 29.46
N HIS A 454 -5.85 8.72 30.26
CA HIS A 454 -6.21 7.51 31.02
C HIS A 454 -7.08 6.52 30.23
N GLY A 455 -7.28 6.75 28.93
CA GLY A 455 -8.28 6.04 28.13
C GLY A 455 -7.83 4.75 27.43
N ALA A 456 -6.52 4.42 27.42
CA ALA A 456 -5.99 3.20 26.81
C ALA A 456 -5.10 2.44 27.79
N HIS A 457 -5.21 1.12 27.83
CA HIS A 457 -4.41 0.25 28.71
C HIS A 457 -3.07 -0.09 28.07
N ASN A 458 -3.08 -0.38 26.77
CA ASN A 458 -1.89 -0.75 26.00
C ASN A 458 -1.47 0.36 25.03
N PRO A 459 -0.17 0.43 24.65
CA PRO A 459 0.32 1.48 23.79
C PRO A 459 -0.19 1.33 22.35
N VAL A 460 -0.48 2.48 21.72
CA VAL A 460 -0.78 2.59 20.29
C VAL A 460 0.37 3.31 19.60
N TYR A 461 0.83 2.78 18.47
CA TYR A 461 1.92 3.35 17.69
C TYR A 461 1.48 3.70 16.27
N GLN A 462 2.04 4.78 15.73
CA GLN A 462 2.11 5.05 14.30
C GLN A 462 3.51 4.66 13.83
N ALA A 463 3.61 3.73 12.88
CA ALA A 463 4.87 3.26 12.32
C ALA A 463 4.87 3.48 10.80
N VAL A 464 5.48 4.58 10.35
CA VAL A 464 5.54 4.96 8.94
C VAL A 464 6.73 4.31 8.25
N GLY A 465 6.46 3.61 7.15
CA GLY A 465 7.44 2.88 6.36
C GLY A 465 7.52 3.39 4.92
N SER A 466 7.92 4.65 4.73
CA SER A 466 8.09 5.26 3.41
C SER A 466 9.42 6.02 3.34
N PRO A 467 10.22 5.95 2.26
CA PRO A 467 9.94 5.24 1.03
C PRO A 467 10.69 3.91 0.94
N LEU A 468 10.11 2.95 0.20
CA LEU A 468 10.83 1.78 -0.30
C LEU A 468 11.82 2.18 -1.38
N ARG A 469 11.43 3.13 -2.26
CA ARG A 469 12.30 3.71 -3.28
C ARG A 469 11.79 5.04 -3.85
N ASN A 470 11.96 6.13 -3.11
CA ASN A 470 11.67 7.50 -3.55
C ASN A 470 12.18 8.55 -2.52
N PRO A 471 13.47 8.55 -2.15
CA PRO A 471 13.94 9.29 -0.99
C PRO A 471 13.83 10.79 -1.22
N LEU A 472 13.43 11.56 -0.20
CA LEU A 472 13.30 13.02 -0.32
C LEU A 472 14.64 13.71 -0.61
N GLY A 473 14.58 14.87 -1.28
CA GLY A 473 15.72 15.77 -1.40
C GLY A 473 16.00 16.52 -0.09
N THR A 474 17.19 17.10 0.05
CA THR A 474 17.58 17.81 1.30
C THR A 474 16.60 18.92 1.72
N PRO A 475 16.12 19.81 0.82
CA PRO A 475 15.16 20.83 1.20
C PRO A 475 13.85 20.24 1.74
N GLU A 476 13.33 19.20 1.10
CA GLU A 476 12.11 18.51 1.50
C GLU A 476 12.28 17.77 2.83
N SER A 477 13.40 17.07 3.05
CA SER A 477 13.70 16.43 4.34
C SER A 477 13.78 17.42 5.49
N LEU A 478 14.37 18.61 5.25
CA LEU A 478 14.42 19.67 6.25
C LEU A 478 13.03 20.24 6.56
N PHE A 479 12.18 20.39 5.54
CA PHE A 479 10.77 20.77 5.72
C PHE A 479 10.06 19.72 6.59
N MET A 480 10.05 18.44 6.18
CA MET A 480 9.41 17.37 6.93
C MET A 480 9.89 17.28 8.38
N ARG A 481 11.20 17.45 8.62
CA ARG A 481 11.76 17.49 9.99
C ARG A 481 11.27 18.70 10.79
N ALA A 482 11.03 19.85 10.18
CA ALA A 482 10.58 21.06 10.87
C ALA A 482 9.19 20.90 11.51
N GLY A 483 8.31 20.07 10.93
CA GLY A 483 6.99 19.76 11.48
C GLY A 483 7.01 19.14 12.89
N TRP A 484 8.12 18.51 13.27
CA TRP A 484 8.34 17.95 14.61
C TRP A 484 8.87 18.96 15.63
N SER A 485 9.06 20.22 15.25
CA SER A 485 9.61 21.26 16.12
C SER A 485 8.52 22.01 16.91
N GLY A 486 8.82 22.35 18.17
CA GLY A 486 7.91 23.12 19.02
C GLY A 486 7.47 24.49 18.46
N PRO A 487 8.30 25.25 17.71
CA PRO A 487 7.84 26.46 17.03
C PRO A 487 6.75 26.21 15.98
N VAL A 488 6.91 25.19 15.12
CA VAL A 488 5.92 24.86 14.07
C VAL A 488 4.64 24.32 14.71
N GLU A 489 4.76 23.47 15.74
CA GLU A 489 3.61 23.00 16.52
C GLU A 489 2.81 24.16 17.15
N ARG A 490 3.50 25.13 17.78
CA ARG A 490 2.82 26.30 18.37
C ARG A 490 2.13 27.16 17.33
N PHE A 491 2.74 27.34 16.16
CA PHE A 491 2.14 28.07 15.04
C PHE A 491 0.90 27.34 14.50
N GLY A 492 1.02 26.03 14.25
CA GLY A 492 -0.10 25.18 13.84
C GLY A 492 -1.27 25.28 14.83
N LYS A 493 -1.03 25.04 16.12
CA LYS A 493 -2.07 25.15 17.17
C LYS A 493 -2.73 26.52 17.22
N TRP A 494 -1.96 27.59 17.05
CA TRP A 494 -2.51 28.94 17.00
C TRP A 494 -3.47 29.10 15.81
N LEU A 495 -3.09 28.60 14.63
CA LEU A 495 -3.92 28.66 13.43
C LEU A 495 -5.18 27.79 13.56
N SER A 496 -5.07 26.55 14.07
CA SER A 496 -6.22 25.67 14.30
C SER A 496 -7.24 26.31 15.24
N ARG A 497 -6.77 26.91 16.35
CA ARG A 497 -7.64 27.63 17.30
C ARG A 497 -8.30 28.85 16.67
N LEU A 498 -7.57 29.61 15.83
CA LEU A 498 -8.12 30.75 15.10
C LEU A 498 -9.25 30.32 14.15
N SER A 499 -9.11 29.13 13.53
CA SER A 499 -10.10 28.54 12.64
C SER A 499 -11.21 27.74 13.36
N GLY A 500 -11.26 27.76 14.69
CA GLY A 500 -12.31 27.08 15.47
C GLY A 500 -12.18 25.55 15.57
N VAL A 501 -11.01 25.00 15.22
CA VAL A 501 -10.74 23.55 15.28
C VAL A 501 -10.54 23.13 16.74
N THR A 502 -11.18 22.02 17.13
CA THR A 502 -11.03 21.43 18.46
C THR A 502 -9.70 20.70 18.61
N GLU A 503 -9.15 20.67 19.82
CA GLU A 503 -7.90 19.94 20.04
C GLU A 503 -8.11 18.43 19.82
N PRO A 504 -7.12 17.73 19.21
CA PRO A 504 -7.21 16.30 18.96
C PRO A 504 -7.43 15.49 20.25
N PRO A 505 -8.23 14.40 20.22
CA PRO A 505 -8.45 13.53 21.39
C PRO A 505 -7.23 12.68 21.78
N VAL A 506 -6.12 12.84 21.06
CA VAL A 506 -4.88 12.08 21.21
C VAL A 506 -3.69 13.00 21.07
N SER A 507 -2.63 12.74 21.83
CA SER A 507 -1.32 13.37 21.65
C SER A 507 -0.28 12.33 21.33
N TRP A 508 0.81 12.69 20.66
CA TRP A 508 1.86 11.75 20.31
C TRP A 508 3.22 12.41 20.21
N ARG A 509 4.26 11.58 20.28
CA ARG A 509 5.66 12.00 20.14
C ARG A 509 6.47 10.90 19.49
N LEU A 510 7.57 11.28 18.86
CA LEU A 510 8.55 10.32 18.37
C LEU A 510 9.12 9.49 19.52
N VAL A 511 9.37 8.22 19.23
CA VAL A 511 10.10 7.31 20.13
C VAL A 511 11.61 7.57 20.06
N HIS A 512 12.08 8.16 18.96
CA HIS A 512 13.47 8.47 18.65
C HIS A 512 13.68 9.98 18.45
N GLY A 513 14.94 10.40 18.26
CA GLY A 513 15.30 11.83 18.22
C GLY A 513 14.84 12.61 16.98
N ALA A 514 14.67 11.93 15.83
CA ALA A 514 14.26 12.57 14.57
C ALA A 514 13.80 11.52 13.53
N PRO A 515 12.92 11.87 12.58
CA PRO A 515 12.60 11.01 11.44
C PRO A 515 13.84 10.67 10.61
N TRP A 516 13.76 9.57 9.86
CA TRP A 516 14.77 9.11 8.90
C TRP A 516 14.26 9.25 7.46
N PHE A 517 15.17 9.39 6.51
CA PHE A 517 14.86 9.77 5.13
C PHE A 517 15.47 8.85 4.07
N ASP A 518 16.31 7.90 4.49
CA ASP A 518 16.86 6.87 3.60
C ASP A 518 15.74 5.92 3.11
N ASN A 519 15.91 5.34 1.93
CA ASN A 519 15.07 4.21 1.51
C ASN A 519 15.20 3.08 2.55
N HIS A 520 14.07 2.49 2.95
CA HIS A 520 14.07 1.46 3.99
C HIS A 520 12.90 0.51 3.88
N VAL A 521 13.04 -0.65 4.52
CA VAL A 521 11.96 -1.59 4.76
C VAL A 521 11.77 -1.75 6.27
N SER A 522 10.52 -1.83 6.69
CA SER A 522 10.15 -2.06 8.08
C SER A 522 9.72 -3.51 8.28
N THR A 523 10.01 -4.08 9.44
CA THR A 523 9.63 -5.44 9.81
C THR A 523 9.05 -5.45 11.22
N LEU A 524 7.82 -5.95 11.36
CA LEU A 524 7.20 -6.25 12.65
C LEU A 524 7.34 -7.73 12.94
N ARG A 525 7.93 -8.07 14.09
CA ARG A 525 7.92 -9.43 14.64
C ARG A 525 6.94 -9.47 15.79
N LEU A 526 5.99 -10.39 15.71
CA LEU A 526 4.86 -10.53 16.63
C LEU A 526 4.84 -11.98 17.11
N SER A 527 4.83 -12.20 18.42
CA SER A 527 4.79 -13.54 18.99
C SER A 527 4.15 -13.48 20.36
N ASP A 528 3.13 -14.30 20.59
CA ASP A 528 2.27 -14.23 21.77
C ASP A 528 1.79 -12.79 22.00
N ARG A 529 2.29 -12.15 23.06
CA ARG A 529 1.98 -10.76 23.44
C ARG A 529 3.18 -9.83 23.31
N HIS A 530 4.19 -10.23 22.54
CA HIS A 530 5.42 -9.48 22.29
C HIS A 530 5.45 -8.92 20.88
N ALA A 531 5.81 -7.64 20.76
CA ALA A 531 5.92 -6.96 19.48
C ALA A 531 7.23 -6.19 19.37
N VAL A 532 7.96 -6.38 18.27
CA VAL A 532 9.21 -5.66 17.97
C VAL A 532 9.15 -5.09 16.57
N LEU A 533 9.34 -3.77 16.45
CA LEU A 533 9.57 -3.11 15.17
C LEU A 533 11.06 -3.02 14.90
N LYS A 534 11.48 -3.47 13.73
CA LYS A 534 12.82 -3.27 13.19
C LYS A 534 12.73 -2.48 11.89
N VAL A 535 13.61 -1.50 11.72
CA VAL A 535 13.73 -0.73 10.48
C VAL A 535 15.14 -0.88 9.95
N GLU A 536 15.24 -1.23 8.67
CA GLU A 536 16.53 -1.40 8.00
C GLU A 536 16.56 -0.56 6.72
N LYS A 537 17.55 0.33 6.62
CA LYS A 537 17.74 1.17 5.44
C LYS A 537 18.60 0.47 4.39
N THR A 538 18.45 0.88 3.14
CA THR A 538 19.39 0.50 2.10
C THR A 538 20.68 1.29 2.26
N THR A 539 21.78 0.71 1.79
CA THR A 539 23.04 1.43 1.69
C THR A 539 23.18 2.08 0.31
N PRO A 540 23.94 3.19 0.21
CA PRO A 540 24.28 3.77 -1.08
C PRO A 540 24.92 2.74 -2.01
N GLU A 541 24.90 3.03 -3.31
CA GLU A 541 25.59 2.19 -4.28
C GLU A 541 27.09 2.12 -4.00
N ASP A 542 27.54 0.90 -3.71
CA ASP A 542 28.93 0.48 -3.69
C ASP A 542 29.15 -0.63 -4.74
N ALA A 543 30.39 -1.08 -4.92
CA ALA A 543 30.70 -2.20 -5.82
C ALA A 543 30.22 -3.57 -5.29
N GLY A 544 29.51 -3.60 -4.15
CA GLY A 544 29.03 -4.80 -3.47
C GLY A 544 27.56 -5.09 -3.72
N GLU A 545 27.09 -6.22 -3.20
CA GLU A 545 25.68 -6.59 -3.23
C GLU A 545 24.82 -5.63 -2.39
N PRO A 546 23.55 -5.40 -2.78
CA PRO A 546 22.60 -4.65 -1.98
C PRO A 546 22.48 -5.24 -0.56
N HIS A 547 22.57 -4.38 0.46
CA HIS A 547 22.42 -4.79 1.84
C HIS A 547 21.52 -3.82 2.63
N LEU A 548 20.99 -4.33 3.74
CA LEU A 548 20.12 -3.63 4.65
C LEU A 548 20.85 -3.38 5.97
N GLU A 549 20.92 -2.11 6.39
CA GLU A 549 21.54 -1.68 7.65
C GLU A 549 20.44 -1.32 8.67
N LYS A 550 20.50 -1.94 9.85
CA LYS A 550 19.53 -1.68 10.92
C LYS A 550 19.71 -0.26 11.50
N ILE A 551 18.64 0.54 11.46
CA ILE A 551 18.61 1.90 12.02
C ILE A 551 17.69 2.05 13.24
N LEU A 552 16.75 1.12 13.42
CA LEU A 552 15.86 1.07 14.57
C LEU A 552 15.55 -0.38 14.95
N GLU A 553 15.49 -0.65 16.24
CA GLU A 553 14.87 -1.85 16.82
C GLU A 553 14.20 -1.43 18.12
N GLU A 554 12.86 -1.46 18.14
CA GLU A 554 12.06 -0.96 19.26
C GLU A 554 11.08 -2.04 19.72
N LYS A 555 11.04 -2.28 21.03
CA LYS A 555 10.04 -3.15 21.65
C LYS A 555 8.74 -2.38 21.86
N LEU A 556 7.67 -2.81 21.22
CA LEU A 556 6.34 -2.19 21.29
C LEU A 556 5.47 -2.77 22.42
N ALA A 557 5.62 -4.06 22.71
CA ALA A 557 4.93 -4.80 23.78
C ALA A 557 5.81 -5.90 24.38
#